data_AF-A0A1Q9VT25-F1
#
_entry.id   AF-A0A1Q9VT25-F1
#
_cell.length_a   1.000
_cell.length_b   1.000
_cell.length_c   1.000
_cell.angle_alpha   90.00
_cell.angle_beta   90.00
_cell.angle_gamma   90.00
#
_symmetry.space_group_name_H-M   'P 1'
#
loop_
_entity.id
_entity.type
_entity.pdbx_description
1 polymer ?
#
loop_
_entity_poly.entity_id
_entity_poly.type
_entity_poly.pdbx_seq_one_letter_code
_entity_poly.pdbx_strand_id
1 'polypeptide(L)'
;MAERAGARLDSELVRRGLARSRRRAAELVSSGRVTCDGARATKVSAVVAPSSVLEVTADPADPGYASRAGGKLAGVLEALAALPADGDRGPVVDDARCLDLGASTGGFTDVLLRAGAREVVAVDVGHDQLVPELRTDPRVQVHEASTCARWPRSTSAPRPTWSWPTCRSSRSRSCCPRSPPSSGRARTC
;
A
#
# COMPACT_ATOMS: atom_id res chain seq x y z
N MET A 1 -20.76 -37.09 -21.66
CA MET A 1 -20.08 -36.02 -20.89
C MET A 1 -20.48 -34.70 -21.53
N ALA A 2 -21.29 -33.88 -20.86
CA ALA A 2 -21.76 -32.62 -21.44
C ALA A 2 -20.57 -31.65 -21.54
N GLU A 3 -20.19 -31.32 -22.78
CA GLU A 3 -19.22 -30.28 -23.08
C GLU A 3 -19.74 -28.96 -22.49
N ARG A 4 -19.04 -28.46 -21.47
CA ARG A 4 -19.45 -27.22 -20.79
C ARG A 4 -19.35 -26.08 -21.80
N ALA A 5 -20.45 -25.33 -21.93
CA ALA A 5 -20.50 -24.12 -22.75
C ALA A 5 -19.34 -23.17 -22.39
N GLY A 6 -18.73 -22.58 -23.42
CA GLY A 6 -17.58 -21.69 -23.24
C GLY A 6 -17.89 -20.51 -22.33
N ALA A 7 -16.87 -20.08 -21.56
CA ALA A 7 -16.96 -18.94 -20.65
C ALA A 7 -16.26 -17.73 -21.24
N ARG A 8 -16.56 -16.53 -20.73
CA ARG A 8 -15.79 -15.33 -21.08
C ARG A 8 -14.37 -15.45 -20.56
N LEU A 9 -13.39 -15.06 -21.38
CA LEU A 9 -11.97 -15.11 -21.04
C LEU A 9 -11.65 -14.42 -19.71
N ASP A 10 -12.16 -13.21 -19.46
CA ASP A 10 -11.96 -12.51 -18.18
C ASP A 10 -12.38 -13.32 -16.95
N SER A 11 -13.52 -13.99 -17.06
CA SER A 11 -14.13 -14.77 -16.00
C SER A 11 -13.38 -16.08 -15.82
N GLU A 12 -12.92 -16.68 -16.91
CA GLU A 12 -12.13 -17.91 -16.90
C GLU A 12 -10.72 -17.68 -16.32
N LEU A 13 -10.09 -16.55 -16.63
CA LEU A 13 -8.81 -16.15 -16.03
C LEU A 13 -8.92 -15.99 -14.51
N VAL A 14 -10.00 -15.37 -14.01
CA VAL A 14 -10.24 -15.27 -12.57
C VAL A 14 -10.53 -16.63 -11.96
N ARG A 15 -11.39 -17.43 -12.59
CA ARG A 15 -11.77 -18.76 -12.11
C ARG A 15 -10.55 -19.69 -11.96
N ARG A 16 -9.58 -19.58 -12.87
CA ARG A 16 -8.34 -20.37 -12.84
C ARG A 16 -7.23 -19.78 -11.96
N GLY A 17 -7.48 -18.66 -11.28
CA GLY A 17 -6.48 -17.97 -10.46
C GLY A 17 -5.39 -17.26 -11.26
N LEU A 18 -5.53 -17.14 -12.57
CA LEU A 18 -4.58 -16.45 -13.45
C LEU A 18 -4.72 -14.92 -13.37
N ALA A 19 -5.82 -14.43 -12.84
CA ALA A 19 -6.03 -13.02 -12.51
C ALA A 19 -6.83 -12.89 -11.21
N ARG A 20 -6.41 -11.96 -10.33
CA ARG A 20 -7.12 -11.69 -9.06
C ARG A 20 -8.50 -11.03 -9.21
N SER A 21 -8.80 -10.45 -10.37
CA SER A 21 -10.09 -9.79 -10.63
C SER A 21 -10.34 -9.67 -12.13
N ARG A 22 -11.61 -9.50 -12.53
CA ARG A 22 -11.96 -9.31 -13.95
C ARG A 22 -11.33 -8.05 -14.53
N ARG A 23 -11.18 -7.00 -13.71
CA ARG A 23 -10.46 -5.78 -14.10
C ARG A 23 -9.00 -6.10 -14.42
N ARG A 24 -8.32 -6.86 -13.56
CA ARG A 24 -6.93 -7.25 -13.80
C ARG A 24 -6.81 -8.17 -15.03
N ALA A 25 -7.76 -9.08 -15.22
CA ALA A 25 -7.83 -9.89 -16.43
C ALA A 25 -7.93 -9.03 -17.70
N ALA A 26 -8.78 -7.99 -17.69
CA ALA A 26 -8.88 -7.04 -18.79
C ALA A 26 -7.56 -6.29 -19.05
N GLU A 27 -6.87 -5.84 -17.99
CA GLU A 27 -5.56 -5.19 -18.08
C GLU A 27 -4.48 -6.13 -18.68
N LEU A 28 -4.50 -7.42 -18.30
CA LEU A 28 -3.59 -8.43 -18.84
C LEU A 28 -3.86 -8.70 -20.33
N VAL A 29 -5.14 -8.79 -20.73
CA VAL A 29 -5.51 -8.95 -22.14
C VAL A 29 -5.14 -7.71 -22.95
N SER A 30 -5.41 -6.50 -22.45
CA SER A 30 -5.08 -5.25 -23.16
C SER A 30 -3.58 -5.00 -23.29
N SER A 31 -2.78 -5.49 -22.33
CA SER A 31 -1.31 -5.48 -22.42
C SER A 31 -0.78 -6.65 -23.25
N GLY A 32 -1.66 -7.50 -23.79
CA GLY A 32 -1.32 -8.65 -24.62
C GLY A 32 -0.54 -9.74 -23.88
N ARG A 33 -0.69 -9.81 -22.55
CA ARG A 33 -0.01 -10.78 -21.70
C ARG A 33 -0.76 -12.10 -21.54
N VAL A 34 -1.89 -12.26 -22.21
CA VAL A 34 -2.70 -13.48 -22.16
C VAL A 34 -2.61 -14.20 -23.50
N THR A 35 -2.31 -15.50 -23.45
CA THR A 35 -2.43 -16.41 -24.59
C THR A 35 -3.54 -17.43 -24.33
N CYS A 36 -4.26 -17.78 -25.38
CA CYS A 36 -5.27 -18.84 -25.42
C CYS A 36 -4.90 -19.78 -26.55
N ASP A 37 -4.64 -21.05 -26.23
CA ASP A 37 -4.25 -22.09 -27.19
C ASP A 37 -3.06 -21.66 -28.07
N GLY A 38 -2.08 -20.98 -27.46
CA GLY A 38 -0.88 -20.48 -28.13
C GLY A 38 -1.05 -19.15 -28.89
N ALA A 39 -2.27 -18.63 -29.02
CA ALA A 39 -2.53 -17.34 -29.69
C ALA A 39 -2.77 -16.22 -28.68
N ARG A 40 -2.27 -15.00 -28.96
CA ARG A 40 -2.49 -13.83 -28.10
C ARG A 40 -3.97 -13.48 -28.05
N ALA A 41 -4.52 -13.41 -26.84
CA ALA A 41 -5.87 -12.94 -26.64
C ALA A 41 -5.94 -11.40 -26.77
N THR A 42 -6.86 -10.90 -27.59
CA THR A 42 -7.06 -9.47 -27.82
C THR A 42 -8.40 -8.95 -27.28
N LYS A 43 -9.36 -9.85 -27.06
CA LYS A 43 -10.72 -9.51 -26.64
C LYS A 43 -11.05 -10.14 -25.29
N VAL A 44 -11.28 -9.28 -24.30
CA VAL A 44 -11.62 -9.65 -22.91
C VAL A 44 -12.88 -10.51 -22.81
N SER A 45 -13.85 -10.24 -23.69
CA SER A 45 -15.13 -10.96 -23.78
C SER A 45 -15.11 -12.15 -24.74
N ALA A 46 -13.96 -12.58 -25.24
CA ALA A 46 -13.84 -13.78 -26.06
C ALA A 46 -14.39 -15.00 -25.29
N VAL A 47 -15.12 -15.86 -25.99
CA VAL A 47 -15.61 -17.12 -25.43
C VAL A 47 -14.49 -18.15 -25.57
N VAL A 48 -14.10 -18.75 -24.45
CA VAL A 48 -13.06 -19.78 -24.37
C VAL A 48 -13.63 -21.09 -23.91
N ALA A 49 -13.14 -22.20 -24.47
CA ALA A 49 -13.55 -23.53 -24.04
C ALA A 49 -12.98 -23.83 -22.65
N PRO A 50 -13.66 -24.67 -21.84
CA PRO A 50 -13.10 -25.14 -20.58
C PRO A 50 -11.75 -25.86 -20.75
N SER A 51 -11.53 -26.49 -21.90
CA SER A 51 -10.30 -27.18 -22.28
C SER A 51 -9.22 -26.28 -22.87
N SER A 52 -9.53 -25.01 -23.22
CA SER A 52 -8.53 -24.09 -23.78
C SER A 52 -7.37 -23.90 -22.81
N VAL A 53 -6.14 -23.91 -23.31
CA VAL A 53 -4.93 -23.62 -22.56
C VAL A 53 -4.80 -22.12 -22.42
N LEU A 54 -4.87 -21.62 -21.18
CA LEU A 54 -4.74 -20.19 -20.88
C LEU A 54 -3.43 -19.97 -20.13
N GLU A 55 -2.60 -19.07 -20.64
CA GLU A 55 -1.36 -18.68 -19.99
C GLU A 55 -1.31 -17.16 -19.83
N VAL A 56 -0.72 -16.73 -18.72
CA VAL A 56 -0.46 -15.32 -18.45
C VAL A 56 1.03 -15.12 -18.33
N THR A 57 1.60 -14.36 -19.25
CA THR A 57 2.99 -13.91 -19.14
C THR A 57 3.07 -12.92 -17.98
N ALA A 58 3.86 -13.25 -16.96
CA ALA A 58 4.15 -12.32 -15.88
C ALA A 58 4.87 -11.09 -16.46
N ASP A 59 4.53 -9.91 -15.95
CA ASP A 59 5.28 -8.70 -16.26
C ASP A 59 6.43 -8.58 -15.27
N PRO A 60 7.70 -8.63 -15.72
CA PRO A 60 8.84 -8.44 -14.84
C PRO A 60 8.81 -7.09 -14.13
N ALA A 61 8.16 -6.08 -14.71
CA ALA A 61 8.02 -4.74 -14.16
C ALA A 61 6.74 -4.56 -13.32
N ASP A 62 5.86 -5.55 -13.25
CA ASP A 62 4.72 -5.52 -12.34
C ASP A 62 5.06 -6.35 -11.09
N PRO A 63 5.49 -5.71 -9.99
CA PRO A 63 5.83 -6.39 -8.75
C PRO A 63 4.63 -7.12 -8.12
N GLY A 64 3.42 -7.02 -8.68
CA GLY A 64 2.27 -7.80 -8.25
C GLY A 64 1.66 -7.28 -6.95
N TYR A 65 1.85 -5.99 -6.63
CA TYR A 65 1.26 -5.40 -5.43
C TYR A 65 -0.27 -5.41 -5.48
N ALA A 66 -0.91 -5.53 -4.32
CA ALA A 66 -2.37 -5.51 -4.15
C ALA A 66 -3.06 -4.34 -4.89
N SER A 67 -2.38 -3.20 -5.04
CA SER A 67 -2.85 -2.06 -5.83
C SER A 67 -1.70 -1.36 -6.57
N ARG A 68 -2.02 -0.56 -7.59
CA ARG A 68 -1.04 0.30 -8.30
C ARG A 68 -0.36 1.31 -7.37
N ALA A 69 -1.02 1.66 -6.26
CA ALA A 69 -0.41 2.56 -5.29
C ALA A 69 0.85 1.94 -4.67
N GLY A 70 0.92 0.61 -4.52
CA GLY A 70 2.10 -0.07 -3.98
C GLY A 70 3.41 0.33 -4.68
N GLY A 71 3.39 0.47 -6.01
CA GLY A 71 4.57 0.93 -6.77
C GLY A 71 5.06 2.32 -6.37
N LYS A 72 4.19 3.20 -5.84
CA LYS A 72 4.58 4.52 -5.33
C LYS A 72 5.40 4.41 -4.05
N LEU A 73 4.95 3.61 -3.08
CA LEU A 73 5.69 3.42 -1.84
C LEU A 73 6.98 2.65 -2.09
N ALA A 74 6.94 1.61 -2.94
CA ALA A 74 8.12 0.85 -3.32
C ALA A 74 9.21 1.76 -3.91
N GLY A 75 8.85 2.62 -4.88
CA GLY A 75 9.80 3.56 -5.46
C GLY A 75 10.37 4.56 -4.45
N VAL A 76 9.59 4.99 -3.45
CA VAL A 76 10.10 5.85 -2.36
C VAL A 76 11.12 5.10 -1.50
N LEU A 77 10.82 3.86 -1.09
CA LEU A 77 11.74 3.06 -0.27
C LEU A 77 13.04 2.74 -1.04
N GLU A 78 12.95 2.42 -2.32
CA GLU A 78 14.12 2.23 -3.20
C GLU A 78 14.97 3.50 -3.29
N ALA A 79 14.33 4.66 -3.50
CA ALA A 79 15.03 5.94 -3.56
C ALA A 79 15.73 6.28 -2.22
N LEU A 80 15.08 6.01 -1.09
CA LEU A 80 15.67 6.22 0.25
C LEU A 80 16.83 5.26 0.53
N ALA A 81 16.73 4.00 0.10
CA ALA A 81 17.79 3.01 0.25
C ALA A 81 19.04 3.37 -0.57
N ALA A 82 18.86 4.04 -1.71
CA ALA A 82 19.95 4.51 -2.57
C ALA A 82 20.69 5.75 -2.02
N LEU A 83 20.17 6.40 -0.97
CA LEU A 83 20.85 7.53 -0.34
C LEU A 83 22.12 7.09 0.43
N PRO A 84 23.15 7.94 0.51
CA PRO A 84 24.36 7.69 1.30
C PRO A 84 24.10 7.36 2.79
N ALA A 85 25.01 6.63 3.42
CA ALA A 85 24.87 6.13 4.79
C ALA A 85 24.84 7.19 5.88
N ASP A 86 25.43 8.32 5.58
CA ASP A 86 25.61 9.50 6.37
C ASP A 86 24.45 10.51 6.24
N GLY A 87 23.50 10.26 5.33
CA GLY A 87 22.29 11.07 5.16
C GLY A 87 21.11 10.61 6.03
N ASP A 88 20.11 11.48 6.19
CA ASP A 88 18.82 11.11 6.78
C ASP A 88 18.07 10.18 5.80
N ARG A 89 18.27 8.86 5.94
CA ARG A 89 17.65 7.83 5.10
C ARG A 89 16.15 7.67 5.35
N GLY A 90 15.56 8.45 6.24
CA GLY A 90 14.18 8.28 6.65
C GLY A 90 13.95 7.01 7.48
N PRO A 91 12.71 6.49 7.52
CA PRO A 91 12.35 5.40 8.40
C PRO A 91 12.82 4.06 7.86
N VAL A 92 13.44 3.24 8.71
CA VAL A 92 13.73 1.84 8.41
C VAL A 92 12.46 1.02 8.56
N VAL A 93 12.13 0.22 7.54
CA VAL A 93 10.94 -0.64 7.51
C VAL A 93 11.22 -2.05 8.04
N ASP A 94 12.45 -2.55 7.84
CA ASP A 94 12.85 -3.86 8.33
C ASP A 94 12.71 -3.95 9.86
N ASP A 95 12.07 -5.01 10.33
CA ASP A 95 11.66 -5.22 11.73
C ASP A 95 10.92 -4.01 12.35
N ALA A 96 10.26 -3.19 11.53
CA ALA A 96 9.48 -2.05 12.02
C ALA A 96 8.01 -2.43 12.25
N ARG A 97 7.36 -1.68 13.12
CA ARG A 97 5.90 -1.64 13.22
C ARG A 97 5.42 -0.47 12.40
N CYS A 98 4.57 -0.72 11.42
CA CYS A 98 4.11 0.28 10.46
C CYS A 98 2.62 0.58 10.63
N LEU A 99 2.21 1.79 10.23
CA LEU A 99 0.82 2.21 10.18
C LEU A 99 0.49 2.60 8.74
N ASP A 100 -0.46 1.89 8.13
CA ASP A 100 -0.99 2.19 6.81
C ASP A 100 -2.37 2.85 6.96
N LEU A 101 -2.44 4.16 6.70
CA LEU A 101 -3.66 4.94 6.80
C LEU A 101 -4.35 5.03 5.44
N GLY A 102 -5.56 4.50 5.33
CA GLY A 102 -6.27 4.36 4.05
C GLY A 102 -5.77 3.15 3.27
N ALA A 103 -5.64 2.00 3.95
CA ALA A 103 -5.06 0.78 3.39
C ALA A 103 -5.77 0.31 2.11
N SER A 104 -7.08 0.58 1.98
CA SER A 104 -7.92 0.24 0.83
C SER A 104 -7.74 -1.24 0.47
N THR A 105 -7.31 -1.55 -0.76
CA THR A 105 -7.01 -2.91 -1.21
C THR A 105 -5.71 -3.49 -0.64
N GLY A 106 -4.88 -2.67 0.02
CA GLY A 106 -3.67 -3.09 0.73
C GLY A 106 -2.36 -2.91 -0.04
N GLY A 107 -2.33 -2.02 -1.03
CA GLY A 107 -1.13 -1.83 -1.87
C GLY A 107 0.11 -1.38 -1.08
N PHE A 108 -0.04 -0.48 -0.10
CA PHE A 108 1.06 -0.04 0.76
C PHE A 108 1.39 -1.08 1.83
N THR A 109 0.36 -1.65 2.47
CA THR A 109 0.51 -2.80 3.39
C THR A 109 1.37 -3.92 2.79
N ASP A 110 1.10 -4.33 1.55
CA ASP A 110 1.88 -5.36 0.85
C ASP A 110 3.37 -4.96 0.71
N VAL A 111 3.65 -3.73 0.29
CA VAL A 111 5.02 -3.20 0.17
C VAL A 111 5.74 -3.23 1.51
N LEU A 112 5.09 -2.79 2.59
CA LEU A 112 5.68 -2.76 3.93
C LEU A 112 6.03 -4.17 4.42
N LEU A 113 5.15 -5.15 4.20
CA LEU A 113 5.40 -6.54 4.56
C LEU A 113 6.55 -7.17 3.78
N ARG A 114 6.67 -6.85 2.48
CA ARG A 114 7.79 -7.32 1.64
C ARG A 114 9.11 -6.63 1.97
N ALA A 115 9.05 -5.39 2.46
CA ALA A 115 10.20 -4.64 2.95
C ALA A 115 10.64 -5.05 4.37
N GLY A 116 10.04 -6.09 4.97
CA GLY A 116 10.48 -6.65 6.25
C GLY A 116 9.76 -6.13 7.48
N ALA A 117 8.65 -5.40 7.33
CA ALA A 117 7.87 -4.95 8.49
C ALA A 117 7.48 -6.14 9.37
N ARG A 118 7.76 -6.02 10.68
CA ARG A 118 7.34 -7.00 11.69
C ARG A 118 5.82 -7.04 11.83
N GLU A 119 5.20 -5.87 11.73
CA GLU A 119 3.76 -5.71 11.91
C GLU A 119 3.27 -4.50 11.12
N VAL A 120 2.10 -4.60 10.49
CA VAL A 120 1.42 -3.50 9.81
C VAL A 120 0.02 -3.34 10.37
N VAL A 121 -0.27 -2.18 10.93
CA VAL A 121 -1.64 -1.78 11.24
C VAL A 121 -2.25 -1.15 10.00
N ALA A 122 -3.20 -1.84 9.38
CA ALA A 122 -3.96 -1.37 8.23
C ALA A 122 -5.27 -0.73 8.68
N VAL A 123 -5.38 0.59 8.53
CA VAL A 123 -6.59 1.35 8.91
C VAL A 123 -7.31 1.80 7.65
N ASP A 124 -8.62 1.55 7.57
CA ASP A 124 -9.47 2.07 6.50
C ASP A 124 -10.86 2.48 7.02
N VAL A 125 -11.49 3.41 6.31
CA VAL A 125 -12.86 3.85 6.60
C VAL A 125 -13.91 2.98 5.92
N GLY A 126 -13.53 2.26 4.87
CA GLY A 126 -14.33 1.25 4.19
C GLY A 126 -14.43 -0.05 4.97
N HIS A 127 -15.15 -1.01 4.38
CA HIS A 127 -15.34 -2.37 4.90
C HIS A 127 -14.90 -3.39 3.85
N ASP A 128 -14.30 -4.49 4.30
CA ASP A 128 -13.86 -5.63 3.49
C ASP A 128 -13.05 -5.25 2.24
N GLN A 129 -12.22 -4.20 2.35
CA GLN A 129 -11.48 -3.68 1.18
C GLN A 129 -10.16 -4.42 0.97
N LEU A 130 -9.48 -4.80 2.06
CA LEU A 130 -8.18 -5.45 2.01
C LEU A 130 -8.30 -6.82 1.33
N VAL A 131 -7.38 -7.13 0.41
CA VAL A 131 -7.37 -8.44 -0.26
C VAL A 131 -7.19 -9.57 0.75
N PRO A 132 -7.81 -10.76 0.51
CA PRO A 132 -7.85 -11.84 1.48
C PRO A 132 -6.46 -12.25 1.99
N GLU A 133 -5.47 -12.30 1.09
CA GLU A 133 -4.11 -12.71 1.40
C GLU A 133 -3.48 -11.82 2.48
N LEU A 134 -3.65 -10.50 2.37
CA LEU A 134 -3.17 -9.55 3.35
C LEU A 134 -3.99 -9.54 4.63
N ARG A 135 -5.31 -9.75 4.53
CA ARG A 135 -6.20 -9.81 5.70
C ARG A 135 -5.87 -10.99 6.61
N THR A 136 -5.42 -12.10 6.03
CA THR A 136 -5.06 -13.32 6.77
C THR A 136 -3.59 -13.38 7.18
N ASP A 137 -2.75 -12.44 6.75
CA ASP A 137 -1.34 -12.41 7.17
C ASP A 137 -1.26 -12.09 8.67
N PRO A 138 -0.58 -12.92 9.49
CA PRO A 138 -0.51 -12.75 10.95
C PRO A 138 0.21 -11.46 11.38
N ARG A 139 0.95 -10.81 10.48
CA ARG A 139 1.62 -9.53 10.73
C ARG A 139 0.69 -8.34 10.51
N VAL A 140 -0.53 -8.55 9.98
CA VAL A 140 -1.45 -7.46 9.65
C VAL A 140 -2.56 -7.35 10.69
N GLN A 141 -2.70 -6.15 11.27
CA GLN A 141 -3.83 -5.80 12.12
C GLN A 141 -4.81 -4.92 11.33
N VAL A 142 -6.01 -5.43 11.09
CA VAL A 142 -7.01 -4.76 10.27
C VAL A 142 -7.97 -3.95 11.15
N HIS A 143 -8.07 -2.65 10.86
CA HIS A 143 -9.00 -1.72 11.51
C HIS A 143 -9.87 -1.03 10.46
N GLU A 144 -11.03 -1.62 10.19
CA GLU A 144 -12.01 -1.11 9.24
C GLU A 144 -13.08 -0.24 9.93
N ALA A 145 -13.87 0.48 9.14
CA ALA A 145 -14.86 1.45 9.62
C ALA A 145 -14.28 2.48 10.60
N SER A 146 -12.97 2.71 10.55
CA SER A 146 -12.21 3.40 11.59
C SER A 146 -11.41 4.54 10.98
N THR A 147 -11.55 5.72 11.57
CA THR A 147 -10.70 6.88 11.23
C THR A 147 -9.60 7.01 12.27
N CYS A 148 -8.39 7.40 11.86
CA CYS A 148 -7.25 7.64 12.77
C CYS A 148 -7.60 8.58 13.94
N ALA A 149 -8.49 9.56 13.73
CA ALA A 149 -8.98 10.47 14.76
C ALA A 149 -9.73 9.80 15.93
N ARG A 150 -10.26 8.59 15.75
CA ARG A 150 -11.01 7.85 16.78
C ARG A 150 -10.13 6.91 17.61
N TRP A 151 -8.86 6.77 17.25
CA TRP A 151 -7.96 5.87 17.98
C TRP A 151 -7.43 6.51 19.27
N PRO A 152 -7.55 5.85 20.43
CA PRO A 152 -7.03 6.40 21.67
C PRO A 152 -5.51 6.51 21.58
N ARG A 153 -4.94 7.58 22.13
CA ARG A 153 -3.48 7.85 22.12
C ARG A 153 -2.65 6.75 22.81
N SER A 154 -3.30 5.88 23.59
CA SER A 154 -2.72 4.70 24.23
C SER A 154 -2.61 3.49 23.29
N THR A 155 -3.38 3.46 22.19
CA THR A 155 -3.10 2.56 21.07
C THR A 155 -1.78 3.02 20.51
N SER A 156 -0.73 2.29 20.81
CA SER A 156 0.63 2.66 20.47
C SER A 156 0.73 2.72 18.96
N ALA A 157 0.48 3.86 18.31
CA ALA A 157 1.06 4.12 17.01
C ALA A 157 2.57 3.90 17.16
N PRO A 158 3.26 3.31 16.17
CA PRO A 158 4.70 3.15 16.26
C PRO A 158 5.29 4.50 16.63
N ARG A 159 6.01 4.55 17.76
CA ARG A 159 6.70 5.78 18.13
C ARG A 159 7.70 6.04 17.01
N PRO A 160 7.64 7.20 16.33
CA PRO A 160 8.66 7.52 15.36
C PRO A 160 10.01 7.43 16.07
N THR A 161 10.89 6.55 15.63
CA THR A 161 12.26 6.39 16.15
C THR A 161 13.19 7.50 15.66
N TRP A 162 12.64 8.47 14.92
CA TRP A 162 13.34 9.62 14.38
C TRP A 162 13.85 10.48 15.54
N SER A 163 15.15 10.39 15.82
CA SER A 163 15.84 11.38 16.63
C SER A 163 16.14 12.58 15.75
N TRP A 164 15.33 13.63 15.83
CA TRP A 164 15.76 14.95 15.40
C TRP A 164 16.97 15.36 16.26
N PRO A 165 18.15 15.68 15.68
CA PRO A 165 19.13 16.45 16.42
C PRO A 165 18.46 17.79 16.72
N THR A 166 18.20 18.05 18.00
CA THR A 166 17.56 19.27 18.55
C THR A 166 16.05 19.42 18.38
N CYS A 167 15.28 18.61 19.10
CA CYS A 167 14.17 19.16 19.91
C CYS A 167 13.91 18.27 21.12
N ARG A 168 14.89 18.19 22.03
CA ARG A 168 14.62 17.78 23.40
C ARG A 168 13.98 18.99 24.06
N SER A 169 12.66 19.00 24.19
CA SER A 169 11.96 19.92 25.08
C SER A 169 12.49 19.70 26.50
N SER A 170 13.53 20.45 26.86
CA SER A 170 13.93 20.63 28.23
C SER A 170 12.74 21.23 28.96
N ARG A 171 12.27 20.53 29.99
CA ARG A 171 11.39 21.10 31.03
C ARG A 171 12.18 22.12 31.86
N SER A 172 12.66 23.18 31.22
CA SER A 172 13.27 24.34 31.88
C SER A 172 12.68 25.60 31.27
N ARG A 173 11.78 26.23 32.03
CA ARG A 173 11.23 27.56 31.76
C ARG A 173 12.35 28.61 31.89
N SER A 174 13.20 28.75 30.88
CA SER A 174 14.22 29.81 30.91
C SER A 174 14.68 30.34 29.55
N CYS A 175 14.11 29.89 28.42
CA CYS A 175 14.45 30.45 27.10
C CYS A 175 13.21 31.05 26.42
N CYS A 176 12.60 32.06 27.03
CA CYS A 176 11.94 33.11 26.26
C CYS A 176 12.90 34.30 26.22
N PRO A 177 13.39 34.74 25.05
CA PRO A 177 14.04 36.05 24.96
C PRO A 177 12.99 37.11 25.30
N ARG A 178 13.25 37.89 26.35
CA ARG A 178 12.45 39.06 26.70
C ARG A 178 12.55 40.07 25.56
N SER A 179 11.42 40.42 24.95
CA SER A 179 11.31 41.61 24.10
C SER A 179 11.68 42.86 24.92
N PRO A 180 12.40 43.85 24.36
CA PRO A 180 12.66 45.09 25.07
C PRO A 180 11.36 45.90 25.21
N PRO A 181 11.22 46.72 26.27
CA PRO A 181 10.03 47.55 26.44
C PRO A 181 10.08 48.69 25.41
N SER A 182 9.12 48.72 24.48
CA SER A 182 8.85 49.91 23.68
C SER A 182 8.16 50.94 24.59
N SER A 183 8.89 52.00 24.94
CA SER A 183 8.35 53.21 25.56
C SER A 183 7.16 53.74 24.75
N GLY A 184 6.07 54.06 25.43
CA GLY A 184 4.78 54.30 24.80
C GLY A 184 4.64 55.63 24.06
N ARG A 185 3.53 55.73 23.34
CA ARG A 185 2.55 56.83 23.49
C ARG A 185 1.22 56.42 22.87
N ALA A 186 0.16 56.77 23.59
CA ALA A 186 -1.23 56.49 23.31
C ALA A 186 -1.75 57.17 22.02
N ARG A 187 -2.80 56.59 21.42
CA ARG A 187 -4.09 57.26 21.17
C ARG A 187 -5.13 56.26 20.62
N THR A 188 -6.31 56.32 21.23
CA THR A 188 -7.67 56.08 20.68
C THR A 188 -7.80 56.42 19.18
N CYS A 189 -8.59 55.75 18.33
CA CYS A 189 -9.82 54.97 18.49
C CYS A 189 -9.73 53.61 17.79
#